data_AF-A0A521VQD7-F1
#
_entry.id   AF-A0A521VQD7-F1
#
_cell.length_a   1.000
_cell.length_b   1.000
_cell.length_c   1.000
_cell.angle_alpha   90.00
_cell.angle_beta   90.00
_cell.angle_gamma   90.00
#
_symmetry.space_group_name_H-M   'P 1'
#
loop_
_entity.id
_entity.type
_entity.pdbx_description
1 polymer ?
#
loop_
_entity_poly.entity_id
_entity_poly.type
_entity_poly.pdbx_seq_one_letter_code
_entity_poly.pdbx_strand_id
1 'polypeptide(L)'
;TNDKRIDPIGTCVGMRGSRVQAVTQELAGERVDIVLWSADPAQFVIGALAPAEVSSILVDEEKHSMDVVVDEENLAIAIGRSGQNVRLASELTGWTINLMTEEESTRKQQEEAGRIKGLFMEKLDVDEEVADILIQEGFSTLEEVAYVPINEMLEIDAFDDETVNELRSRARNALLVQAIASEESLEGVDPELLKLDGMDTSLAAKLAAGGVKTRDALADLAVDELAELSGIEAERAKGLIMAARAHWFAEDAAASAAVTPKEAQ
;
A
#
# COMPACT_ATOMS: atom_id res chain seq x y z
N THR A 1 -3.39 1.04 -29.92
CA THR A 1 -3.71 1.84 -31.13
C THR A 1 -4.97 2.62 -30.86
N ASN A 2 -5.07 3.87 -31.30
CA ASN A 2 -6.30 4.65 -31.17
C ASN A 2 -7.32 4.29 -32.28
N ASP A 3 -6.92 3.46 -33.26
CA ASP A 3 -7.78 2.94 -34.32
C ASP A 3 -8.10 1.46 -34.10
N LYS A 4 -9.38 1.14 -33.89
CA LYS A 4 -9.90 -0.22 -33.65
C LYS A 4 -9.71 -1.18 -34.84
N ARG A 5 -9.36 -0.67 -36.03
CA ARG A 5 -9.15 -1.49 -37.24
C ARG A 5 -7.73 -2.04 -37.35
N ILE A 6 -6.83 -1.58 -36.50
CA ILE A 6 -5.43 -2.02 -36.50
C ILE A 6 -5.26 -3.04 -35.39
N ASP A 7 -4.73 -4.21 -35.71
CA ASP A 7 -4.24 -5.14 -34.70
C ASP A 7 -2.81 -4.72 -34.29
N PRO A 8 -2.62 -4.16 -33.08
CA PRO A 8 -1.31 -3.71 -32.64
C PRO A 8 -0.35 -4.88 -32.42
N ILE A 9 -0.83 -6.05 -31.96
CA ILE A 9 0.01 -7.21 -31.68
C ILE A 9 0.53 -7.76 -33.01
N GLY A 10 -0.36 -8.05 -33.97
CA GLY A 10 0.05 -8.49 -35.31
C GLY A 10 0.98 -7.49 -36.01
N THR A 11 0.74 -6.19 -35.79
CA THR A 11 1.57 -5.10 -36.31
C THR A 11 2.94 -4.98 -35.63
N CYS A 12 3.15 -5.53 -34.44
CA CYS A 12 4.47 -5.61 -33.81
C CYS A 12 5.16 -6.94 -34.12
N VAL A 13 4.40 -8.04 -34.16
CA VAL A 13 4.91 -9.41 -34.37
C VAL A 13 5.38 -9.63 -35.82
N GLY A 14 4.60 -9.17 -36.81
CA GLY A 14 4.91 -9.40 -38.23
C GLY A 14 4.54 -10.81 -38.72
N MET A 15 4.76 -11.06 -40.01
CA MET A 15 4.44 -12.35 -40.64
C MET A 15 5.21 -13.47 -39.92
N ARG A 16 4.49 -14.36 -39.23
CA ARG A 16 5.07 -15.47 -38.43
C ARG A 16 6.11 -15.01 -37.40
N GLY A 17 5.96 -13.82 -36.82
CA GLY A 17 6.88 -13.33 -35.79
C GLY A 17 8.19 -12.75 -36.32
N SER A 18 8.32 -12.51 -37.63
CA SER A 18 9.57 -12.06 -38.23
C SER A 18 10.14 -10.79 -37.60
N ARG A 19 9.29 -9.88 -37.12
CA ARG A 19 9.74 -8.61 -36.53
C ARG A 19 10.14 -8.76 -35.07
N VAL A 20 9.33 -9.46 -34.26
CA VAL A 20 9.69 -9.71 -32.85
C VAL A 20 10.95 -10.58 -32.75
N GLN A 21 11.11 -11.57 -33.63
CA GLN A 21 12.32 -12.40 -33.68
C GLN A 21 13.58 -11.60 -34.03
N ALA A 22 13.47 -10.62 -34.93
CA ALA A 22 14.58 -9.73 -35.24
C ALA A 22 15.01 -8.91 -34.02
N VAL A 23 14.05 -8.36 -33.26
CA VAL A 23 14.34 -7.64 -32.00
C VAL A 23 14.95 -8.56 -30.95
N THR A 24 14.40 -9.76 -30.76
CA THR A 24 14.97 -10.78 -29.86
C THR A 24 16.43 -11.12 -30.22
N GLN A 25 16.76 -11.18 -31.52
CA GLN A 25 18.13 -11.44 -31.97
C GLN A 25 19.10 -10.29 -31.64
N GLU A 26 18.64 -9.03 -31.76
CA GLU A 26 19.40 -7.85 -31.35
C GLU A 26 19.60 -7.79 -29.82
N LEU A 27 18.62 -8.28 -29.05
CA LEU A 27 18.69 -8.41 -27.59
C LEU A 27 19.38 -9.70 -27.12
N ALA A 28 20.29 -10.25 -27.92
CA ALA A 28 21.07 -11.43 -27.59
C ALA A 28 20.26 -12.67 -27.15
N GLY A 29 19.02 -12.80 -27.66
CA GLY A 29 18.13 -13.93 -27.36
C GLY A 29 17.19 -13.72 -26.17
N GLU A 30 17.04 -12.50 -25.66
CA GLU A 30 16.05 -12.18 -24.64
C GLU A 30 14.61 -12.42 -25.15
N ARG A 31 13.78 -13.09 -24.35
CA ARG A 31 12.38 -13.35 -24.71
C ARG A 31 11.58 -12.06 -24.58
N VAL A 32 10.92 -11.67 -25.67
CA VAL A 32 10.10 -10.47 -25.74
C VAL A 32 8.65 -10.88 -25.93
N ASP A 33 7.82 -10.57 -24.94
CA ASP A 33 6.38 -10.77 -25.00
C ASP A 33 5.68 -9.45 -25.32
N ILE A 34 4.67 -9.50 -26.19
CA ILE A 34 3.90 -8.33 -26.65
C ILE A 34 2.48 -8.46 -26.11
N VAL A 35 2.11 -7.56 -25.21
CA VAL A 35 0.79 -7.56 -24.57
C VAL A 35 -0.09 -6.41 -25.08
N LEU A 36 -1.41 -6.61 -25.02
CA LEU A 36 -2.36 -5.56 -25.39
C LEU A 36 -2.47 -4.55 -24.24
N TRP A 37 -2.22 -3.28 -24.53
CA TRP A 37 -2.54 -2.22 -23.57
C TRP A 37 -4.06 -2.02 -23.45
N SER A 38 -4.54 -1.85 -22.23
CA SER A 38 -5.93 -1.52 -21.91
C SER A 38 -5.99 -0.29 -20.99
N ALA A 39 -7.02 0.54 -21.16
CA ALA A 39 -7.30 1.63 -20.23
C ALA A 39 -7.93 1.14 -18.92
N ASP A 40 -8.60 -0.02 -18.96
CA ASP A 40 -9.08 -0.72 -17.78
C ASP A 40 -7.89 -1.45 -17.10
N PRO A 41 -7.50 -1.05 -15.88
CA PRO A 41 -6.37 -1.62 -15.16
C PRO A 41 -6.47 -3.14 -14.98
N ALA A 42 -7.67 -3.66 -14.69
CA ALA A 42 -7.86 -5.09 -14.46
C ALA A 42 -7.57 -5.87 -15.76
N GLN A 43 -8.11 -5.41 -16.89
CA GLN A 43 -7.84 -6.01 -18.19
C GLN A 43 -6.37 -5.89 -18.61
N PHE A 44 -5.70 -4.79 -18.22
CA PHE A 44 -4.29 -4.62 -18.52
C PHE A 44 -3.41 -5.59 -17.73
N VAL A 45 -3.71 -5.82 -16.45
CA VAL A 45 -3.04 -6.82 -15.60
C VAL A 45 -3.26 -8.23 -16.12
N ILE A 46 -4.48 -8.60 -16.52
CA ILE A 46 -4.77 -9.90 -17.16
C ILE A 46 -3.88 -10.09 -18.39
N GLY A 47 -3.79 -9.08 -19.25
CA GLY A 47 -2.94 -9.11 -20.43
C GLY A 47 -1.44 -9.20 -20.11
N ALA A 48 -1.00 -8.55 -19.02
CA ALA A 48 0.39 -8.53 -18.59
C ALA A 48 0.85 -9.86 -17.96
N LEU A 49 -0.06 -10.65 -17.40
CA LEU A 49 0.24 -11.96 -16.80
C LEU A 49 0.23 -13.12 -17.82
N ALA A 50 -0.15 -12.87 -19.07
CA ALA A 50 -0.13 -13.87 -20.14
C ALA A 50 1.26 -14.54 -20.22
N PRO A 51 1.32 -15.88 -20.34
CA PRO A 51 0.27 -16.80 -20.77
C PRO A 51 -0.59 -17.39 -19.63
N ALA A 52 -0.41 -16.96 -18.38
CA ALA A 52 -1.21 -17.49 -17.28
C ALA A 52 -2.68 -17.04 -17.40
N GLU A 53 -3.61 -17.98 -17.18
CA GLU A 53 -5.04 -17.67 -17.16
C GLU A 53 -5.46 -17.21 -15.76
N VAL A 54 -6.18 -16.08 -15.72
CA VAL A 54 -6.65 -15.45 -14.49
C VAL A 54 -8.11 -15.75 -14.27
N SER A 55 -8.45 -16.23 -13.07
CA SER A 55 -9.81 -16.62 -12.68
C SER A 55 -10.62 -15.40 -12.19
N SER A 56 -10.05 -14.58 -11.31
CA SER A 56 -10.66 -13.33 -10.84
C SER A 56 -9.61 -12.33 -10.36
N ILE A 57 -9.99 -11.05 -10.26
CA ILE A 57 -9.13 -9.98 -9.73
C ILE A 57 -9.94 -9.15 -8.74
N LEU A 58 -9.38 -8.92 -7.56
CA LEU A 58 -9.87 -7.94 -6.60
C LEU A 58 -8.92 -6.74 -6.59
N VAL A 59 -9.47 -5.55 -6.78
CA VAL A 59 -8.71 -4.29 -6.89
C VAL A 59 -8.83 -3.52 -5.58
N ASP A 60 -7.70 -3.16 -5.00
CA ASP A 60 -7.59 -2.26 -3.86
C ASP A 60 -6.98 -0.94 -4.35
N GLU A 61 -7.85 0.05 -4.60
CA GLU A 61 -7.47 1.36 -5.11
C GLU A 61 -6.68 2.18 -4.08
N GLU A 62 -6.97 2.01 -2.78
CA GLU A 62 -6.29 2.75 -1.71
C GLU A 62 -4.83 2.34 -1.59
N LYS A 63 -4.56 1.03 -1.65
CA LYS A 63 -3.20 0.49 -1.60
C LYS A 63 -2.51 0.44 -2.96
N HIS A 64 -3.21 0.81 -4.04
CA HIS A 64 -2.75 0.65 -5.42
C HIS A 64 -2.23 -0.78 -5.69
N SER A 65 -2.99 -1.77 -5.23
CA SER A 65 -2.66 -3.20 -5.32
C SER A 65 -3.81 -4.02 -5.89
N MET A 66 -3.49 -5.16 -6.50
CA MET A 66 -4.47 -6.11 -7.03
C MET A 66 -4.17 -7.51 -6.51
N ASP A 67 -5.18 -8.15 -5.96
CA ASP A 67 -5.15 -9.57 -5.64
C ASP A 67 -5.70 -10.35 -6.85
N VAL A 68 -4.84 -11.13 -7.47
CA VAL A 68 -5.14 -11.90 -8.68
C VAL A 68 -5.26 -13.37 -8.30
N VAL A 69 -6.44 -13.91 -8.53
CA VAL A 69 -6.76 -15.31 -8.26
C VAL A 69 -6.53 -16.14 -9.52
N VAL A 70 -5.75 -17.20 -9.35
CA VAL A 70 -5.39 -18.15 -10.41
C VAL A 70 -5.52 -19.58 -9.90
N ASP A 71 -5.75 -20.51 -10.81
CA ASP A 71 -5.73 -21.94 -10.48
C ASP A 71 -4.29 -22.39 -10.14
N GLU A 72 -4.15 -23.51 -9.41
CA GLU A 72 -2.85 -24.01 -8.96
C GLU A 72 -1.84 -24.21 -10.11
N GLU A 73 -2.32 -24.70 -11.26
CA GLU A 73 -1.49 -24.91 -12.46
C GLU A 73 -0.97 -23.59 -13.04
N ASN A 74 -1.80 -22.54 -12.98
CA ASN A 74 -1.47 -21.21 -13.50
C ASN A 74 -0.65 -20.38 -12.51
N LEU A 75 -0.69 -20.68 -11.20
CA LEU A 75 0.08 -19.96 -10.20
C LEU A 75 1.59 -19.97 -10.50
N ALA A 76 2.14 -21.14 -10.80
CA ALA A 76 3.56 -21.28 -11.13
C ALA A 76 3.94 -20.52 -12.41
N ILE A 77 3.04 -20.49 -13.40
CA ILE A 77 3.23 -19.78 -14.68
C ILE A 77 3.18 -18.26 -14.45
N ALA A 78 2.20 -17.80 -13.68
CA ALA A 78 1.97 -16.39 -13.37
C ALA A 78 3.14 -15.79 -12.57
N ILE A 79 3.70 -16.54 -11.60
CA ILE A 79 4.90 -16.14 -10.87
C ILE A 79 6.10 -16.10 -11.83
N GLY A 80 6.25 -17.14 -12.66
CA GLY A 80 7.38 -17.30 -13.56
C GLY A 80 8.69 -17.61 -12.84
N ARG A 81 9.79 -17.74 -13.60
CA ARG A 81 11.09 -18.10 -13.04
C ARG A 81 11.57 -17.01 -12.07
N SER A 82 11.77 -17.37 -10.80
CA SER A 82 12.20 -16.42 -9.74
C SER A 82 11.29 -15.19 -9.58
N GLY A 83 9.99 -15.33 -9.86
CA GLY A 83 9.03 -14.22 -9.78
C GLY A 83 9.17 -13.19 -10.90
N GLN A 84 9.89 -13.52 -11.99
CA GLN A 84 10.18 -12.55 -13.05
C GLN A 84 8.89 -12.07 -13.74
N ASN A 85 7.91 -12.95 -13.96
CA ASN A 85 6.72 -12.59 -14.72
C ASN A 85 5.83 -11.62 -13.94
N VAL A 86 5.52 -11.94 -12.69
CA VAL A 86 4.75 -11.05 -11.80
C VAL A 86 5.47 -9.71 -11.55
N ARG A 87 6.80 -9.71 -11.47
CA ARG A 87 7.60 -8.48 -11.34
C ARG A 87 7.47 -7.59 -12.57
N LEU A 88 7.67 -8.16 -13.77
CA LEU A 88 7.53 -7.42 -15.03
C LEU A 88 6.10 -6.91 -15.22
N ALA A 89 5.09 -7.71 -14.87
CA ALA A 89 3.69 -7.27 -14.91
C ALA A 89 3.41 -6.12 -13.94
N SER A 90 3.96 -6.18 -12.73
CA SER A 90 3.83 -5.11 -11.73
C SER A 90 4.51 -3.82 -12.19
N GLU A 91 5.73 -3.92 -12.72
CA GLU A 91 6.48 -2.78 -13.27
C GLU A 91 5.79 -2.18 -14.50
N LEU A 92 5.24 -3.01 -15.38
CA LEU A 92 4.56 -2.58 -16.61
C LEU A 92 3.23 -1.86 -16.32
N THR A 93 2.47 -2.37 -15.34
CA THR A 93 1.15 -1.84 -14.99
C THR A 93 1.22 -0.73 -13.95
N GLY A 94 2.30 -0.69 -13.17
CA GLY A 94 2.47 0.20 -12.03
C GLY A 94 1.71 -0.24 -10.78
N TRP A 95 1.01 -1.38 -10.82
CA TRP A 95 0.25 -1.94 -9.70
C TRP A 95 1.06 -2.99 -8.95
N THR A 96 0.85 -3.08 -7.64
CA THR A 96 1.39 -4.19 -6.85
C THR A 96 0.49 -5.40 -7.05
N ILE A 97 1.01 -6.49 -7.64
CA ILE A 97 0.23 -7.68 -7.98
C ILE A 97 0.52 -8.79 -6.96
N ASN A 98 -0.51 -9.22 -6.23
CA ASN A 98 -0.46 -10.37 -5.33
C ASN A 98 -1.13 -11.56 -6.03
N LEU A 99 -0.39 -12.64 -6.25
CA LEU A 99 -0.93 -13.88 -6.82
C LEU A 99 -1.33 -14.83 -5.70
N MET A 100 -2.51 -15.44 -5.80
CA MET A 100 -3.00 -16.41 -4.82
C MET A 100 -3.94 -17.43 -5.48
N THR A 101 -4.11 -18.58 -4.83
CA THR A 101 -5.12 -19.56 -5.26
C THR A 101 -6.53 -19.15 -4.83
N GLU A 102 -7.55 -19.82 -5.37
CA GLU A 102 -8.95 -19.62 -4.93
C GLU A 102 -9.14 -19.93 -3.44
N GLU A 103 -8.48 -20.98 -2.93
CA GLU A 103 -8.51 -21.34 -1.51
C GLU A 103 -7.85 -20.26 -0.65
N GLU A 104 -6.70 -19.74 -1.06
CA GLU A 104 -6.00 -18.67 -0.36
C GLU A 104 -6.80 -17.35 -0.37
N SER A 105 -7.44 -17.03 -1.50
CA SER A 105 -8.32 -15.87 -1.62
C SER A 105 -9.50 -15.97 -0.67
N THR A 106 -10.16 -17.13 -0.63
CA THR A 106 -11.29 -17.39 0.28
C THR A 106 -10.87 -17.29 1.74
N ARG A 107 -9.71 -17.85 2.11
CA ARG A 107 -9.17 -17.75 3.46
C ARG A 107 -8.87 -16.29 3.84
N LYS A 108 -8.24 -15.53 2.94
CA LYS A 108 -7.92 -14.11 3.16
C LYS A 108 -9.19 -13.29 3.38
N GLN A 109 -10.24 -13.52 2.58
CA GLN A 109 -11.54 -12.86 2.75
C GLN A 109 -12.19 -13.19 4.09
N GLN A 110 -12.12 -14.46 4.53
CA GLN A 110 -12.65 -14.87 5.84
C GLN A 110 -11.88 -14.24 6.99
N GLU A 111 -10.56 -14.17 6.90
CA GLU A 111 -9.71 -13.51 7.90
C GLU A 111 -10.00 -12.00 7.96
N GLU A 112 -10.18 -11.36 6.80
CA GLU A 112 -10.51 -9.93 6.72
C GLU A 112 -11.91 -9.64 7.28
N ALA A 113 -12.92 -10.42 6.89
CA ALA A 113 -14.27 -10.31 7.45
C ALA A 113 -14.26 -10.54 8.97
N GLY A 114 -13.49 -11.52 9.46
CA GLY A 114 -13.32 -11.75 10.89
C GLY A 114 -12.66 -10.58 11.62
N ARG A 115 -11.66 -9.94 11.00
CA ARG A 115 -11.01 -8.73 11.53
C ARG A 115 -11.97 -7.55 11.60
N ILE A 116 -12.74 -7.31 10.53
CA ILE A 116 -13.73 -6.23 10.47
C ILE A 116 -14.84 -6.47 11.50
N LYS A 117 -15.31 -7.71 11.62
CA LYS A 117 -16.30 -8.11 12.64
C LYS A 117 -15.78 -7.79 14.04
N GLY A 118 -14.56 -8.23 14.37
CA GLY A 118 -13.93 -7.92 15.65
C GLY A 118 -13.78 -6.42 15.91
N LEU A 119 -13.41 -5.65 14.89
CA LEU A 119 -13.31 -4.19 14.96
C LEU A 119 -14.67 -3.56 15.30
N PHE A 120 -15.74 -3.95 14.60
CA PHE A 120 -17.07 -3.41 14.86
C PHE A 120 -17.58 -3.80 16.24
N MET A 121 -17.43 -5.07 16.65
CA MET A 121 -17.81 -5.50 17.99
C MET A 121 -17.07 -4.73 19.08
N GLU A 122 -15.75 -4.52 18.94
CA GLU A 122 -14.96 -3.81 19.94
C GLU A 122 -15.22 -2.29 19.95
N LYS A 123 -15.27 -1.65 18.78
CA LYS A 123 -15.31 -0.17 18.68
C LYS A 123 -16.72 0.40 18.64
N LEU A 124 -17.69 -0.35 18.12
CA LEU A 124 -19.10 0.04 18.09
C LEU A 124 -19.91 -0.58 19.23
N ASP A 125 -19.33 -1.49 20.03
CA ASP A 125 -20.00 -2.18 21.14
C ASP A 125 -21.29 -2.88 20.67
N VAL A 126 -21.20 -3.58 19.54
CA VAL A 126 -22.29 -4.33 18.91
C VAL A 126 -22.09 -5.83 19.07
N ASP A 127 -23.18 -6.58 18.95
CA ASP A 127 -23.10 -8.04 18.87
C ASP A 127 -22.65 -8.53 17.48
N GLU A 128 -22.46 -9.84 17.37
CA GLU A 128 -22.03 -10.48 16.13
C GLU A 128 -23.06 -10.34 15.00
N GLU A 129 -24.35 -10.34 15.31
CA GLU A 129 -25.41 -10.27 14.31
C GLU A 129 -25.44 -8.90 13.64
N VAL A 130 -25.35 -7.82 14.41
CA VAL A 130 -25.27 -6.45 13.89
C VAL A 130 -23.97 -6.23 13.10
N ALA A 131 -22.84 -6.78 13.58
CA ALA A 131 -21.57 -6.69 12.87
C ALA A 131 -21.61 -7.42 11.50
N ASP A 132 -22.24 -8.60 11.45
CA ASP A 132 -22.42 -9.35 10.20
C ASP A 132 -23.31 -8.61 9.20
N ILE A 133 -24.39 -7.97 9.65
CA ILE A 133 -25.25 -7.16 8.79
C ILE A 133 -24.45 -6.00 8.18
N LEU A 134 -23.67 -5.28 8.97
CA LEU A 134 -22.83 -4.19 8.47
C LEU A 134 -21.84 -4.68 7.39
N ILE A 135 -21.19 -5.83 7.60
CA ILE A 135 -20.25 -6.39 6.63
C ILE A 135 -20.97 -6.81 5.34
N GLN A 136 -22.17 -7.41 5.44
CA GLN A 136 -22.96 -7.83 4.28
C GLN A 136 -23.41 -6.65 3.43
N GLU A 137 -23.72 -5.52 4.06
CA GLU A 137 -24.05 -4.26 3.41
C GLU A 137 -22.80 -3.51 2.88
N GLY A 138 -21.61 -4.09 3.04
CA GLY A 138 -20.36 -3.60 2.46
C GLY A 138 -19.56 -2.63 3.34
N PHE A 139 -19.95 -2.44 4.60
CA PHE A 139 -19.18 -1.60 5.52
C PHE A 139 -17.91 -2.33 5.96
N SER A 140 -16.77 -1.69 5.75
CA SER A 140 -15.43 -2.22 6.04
C SER A 140 -14.65 -1.37 7.04
N THR A 141 -15.06 -0.12 7.24
CA THR A 141 -14.39 0.87 8.10
C THR A 141 -15.35 1.60 9.05
N LEU A 142 -14.80 2.19 10.11
CA LEU A 142 -15.59 3.00 11.06
C LEU A 142 -16.03 4.33 10.45
N GLU A 143 -15.24 4.84 9.51
CA GLU A 143 -15.48 6.06 8.75
C GLU A 143 -16.74 5.94 7.89
N GLU A 144 -16.89 4.84 7.17
CA GLU A 144 -18.10 4.54 6.39
C GLU A 144 -19.33 4.55 7.31
N VAL A 145 -19.28 3.80 8.42
CA VAL A 145 -20.39 3.76 9.40
C VAL A 145 -20.70 5.15 9.96
N ALA A 146 -19.69 5.98 10.24
CA ALA A 146 -19.89 7.31 10.82
C ALA A 146 -20.50 8.33 9.84
N TYR A 147 -20.14 8.26 8.56
CA TYR A 147 -20.34 9.35 7.60
C TYR A 147 -21.25 9.04 6.40
N VAL A 148 -21.54 7.77 6.11
CA VAL A 148 -22.51 7.39 5.08
C VAL A 148 -23.86 8.13 5.27
N PRO A 149 -24.52 8.57 4.19
CA PRO A 149 -25.82 9.22 4.29
C PRO A 149 -26.82 8.40 5.09
N ILE A 150 -27.57 9.05 6.00
CA ILE A 150 -28.46 8.33 6.93
C ILE A 150 -29.52 7.51 6.20
N ASN A 151 -29.97 7.97 5.04
CA ASN A 151 -30.93 7.27 4.19
C ASN A 151 -30.39 5.92 3.71
N GLU A 152 -29.10 5.81 3.36
CA GLU A 152 -28.51 4.55 2.93
C GLU A 152 -28.43 3.55 4.09
N MET A 153 -28.13 4.02 5.30
CA MET A 153 -28.16 3.16 6.49
C MET A 153 -29.58 2.71 6.89
N LEU A 154 -30.59 3.54 6.63
CA LEU A 154 -31.99 3.23 6.90
C LEU A 154 -32.61 2.29 5.86
N GLU A 155 -31.94 2.06 4.73
CA GLU A 155 -32.35 1.05 3.74
C GLU A 155 -32.04 -0.38 4.23
N ILE A 156 -31.21 -0.51 5.26
CA ILE A 156 -30.90 -1.80 5.89
C ILE A 156 -32.11 -2.21 6.74
N ASP A 157 -32.86 -3.21 6.27
CA ASP A 157 -34.12 -3.68 6.89
C ASP A 157 -34.00 -4.03 8.38
N ALA A 158 -32.80 -4.38 8.84
CA ALA A 158 -32.53 -4.76 10.22
C ALA A 158 -32.32 -3.58 11.19
N PHE A 159 -32.17 -2.35 10.69
CA PHE A 159 -31.88 -1.18 11.52
C PHE A 159 -33.02 -0.16 11.51
N ASP A 160 -33.30 0.41 12.68
CA ASP A 160 -34.23 1.53 12.84
C ASP A 160 -33.47 2.86 13.03
N ASP A 161 -34.20 3.98 13.01
CA ASP A 161 -33.63 5.32 13.21
C ASP A 161 -32.81 5.44 14.50
N GLU A 162 -33.22 4.78 15.57
CA GLU A 162 -32.51 4.83 16.86
C GLU A 162 -31.17 4.10 16.76
N THR A 163 -31.18 2.88 16.23
CA THR A 163 -30.00 2.03 16.04
C THR A 163 -28.99 2.70 15.11
N VAL A 164 -29.44 3.24 13.97
CA VAL A 164 -28.55 3.93 13.02
C VAL A 164 -27.87 5.13 13.67
N ASN A 165 -28.63 5.98 14.38
CA ASN A 165 -28.05 7.15 15.05
C ASN A 165 -27.06 6.74 16.16
N GLU A 166 -27.35 5.67 16.88
CA GLU A 166 -26.46 5.12 17.90
C GLU A 166 -25.16 4.60 17.30
N LEU A 167 -25.23 3.75 16.26
CA LEU A 167 -24.06 3.22 15.56
C LEU A 167 -23.16 4.35 15.05
N ARG A 168 -23.76 5.37 14.42
CA ARG A 168 -23.01 6.55 13.93
C ARG A 168 -22.35 7.33 15.05
N SER A 169 -23.05 7.51 16.18
CA SER A 169 -22.52 8.21 17.34
C SER A 169 -21.32 7.46 17.94
N ARG A 170 -21.46 6.14 18.11
CA ARG A 170 -20.39 5.26 18.61
C ARG A 170 -19.20 5.24 17.66
N ALA A 171 -19.42 5.14 16.35
CA ALA A 171 -18.38 5.20 15.33
C ALA A 171 -17.59 6.53 15.41
N ARG A 172 -18.28 7.68 15.46
CA ARG A 172 -17.62 8.99 15.61
C ARG A 172 -16.84 9.11 16.92
N ASN A 173 -17.39 8.62 18.01
CA ASN A 173 -16.71 8.62 19.31
C ASN A 173 -15.45 7.75 19.27
N ALA A 174 -15.52 6.56 18.67
CA ALA A 174 -14.37 5.67 18.50
C ALA A 174 -13.27 6.33 17.64
N LEU A 175 -13.64 6.97 16.53
CA LEU A 175 -12.72 7.73 15.68
C LEU A 175 -12.09 8.91 16.44
N LEU A 176 -12.86 9.63 17.24
CA LEU A 176 -12.37 10.72 18.06
C LEU A 176 -11.36 10.22 19.10
N VAL A 177 -11.68 9.12 19.80
CA VAL A 177 -10.76 8.49 20.77
C VAL A 177 -9.47 8.04 20.08
N GLN A 178 -9.57 7.46 18.88
CA GLN A 178 -8.40 7.06 18.09
C GLN A 178 -7.55 8.27 17.66
N ALA A 179 -8.19 9.36 17.24
CA ALA A 179 -7.51 10.59 16.88
C ALA A 179 -6.77 11.21 18.07
N ILE A 180 -7.42 11.28 19.25
CA ILE A 180 -6.78 11.75 20.49
C ILE A 180 -5.61 10.85 20.88
N ALA A 181 -5.78 9.53 20.87
CA ALA A 181 -4.70 8.60 21.20
C ALA A 181 -3.51 8.73 20.23
N SER A 182 -3.78 8.98 18.94
CA SER A 182 -2.75 9.28 17.95
C SER A 182 -2.06 10.62 18.24
N GLU A 183 -2.79 11.65 18.65
CA GLU A 183 -2.23 12.97 18.98
C GLU A 183 -1.39 12.92 20.26
N GLU A 184 -1.87 12.25 21.32
CA GLU A 184 -1.12 12.00 22.56
C GLU A 184 0.17 11.21 22.28
N SER A 185 0.11 10.22 21.39
CA SER A 185 1.30 9.44 20.99
C SER A 185 2.34 10.31 20.27
N LEU A 186 1.90 11.39 19.63
CA LEU A 186 2.75 12.38 18.96
C LEU A 186 3.06 13.60 19.85
N GLU A 187 2.59 13.60 21.10
CA GLU A 187 2.78 14.73 22.01
C GLU A 187 4.26 14.86 22.43
N GLY A 188 4.81 16.05 22.18
CA GLY A 188 6.21 16.36 22.41
C GLY A 188 7.16 15.82 21.33
N VAL A 189 6.63 15.26 20.24
CA VAL A 189 7.44 14.95 19.05
C VAL A 189 7.79 16.25 18.34
N ASP A 190 9.08 16.41 18.04
CA ASP A 190 9.62 17.55 17.33
C ASP A 190 9.02 17.62 15.90
N PRO A 191 8.42 18.75 15.49
CA PRO A 191 7.95 18.95 14.13
C PRO A 191 9.03 18.74 13.05
N GLU A 192 10.32 18.87 13.39
CA GLU A 192 11.42 18.57 12.47
C GLU A 192 11.60 17.06 12.24
N LEU A 193 11.26 16.22 13.22
CA LEU A 193 11.27 14.75 13.07
C LEU A 193 10.22 14.30 12.05
N LEU A 194 9.02 14.90 12.11
CA LEU A 194 7.90 14.60 11.23
C LEU A 194 8.13 15.03 9.77
N LYS A 195 9.06 15.96 9.54
CA LYS A 195 9.40 16.48 8.20
C LYS A 195 10.54 15.72 7.52
N LEU A 196 11.10 14.71 8.17
CA LEU A 196 12.17 13.91 7.58
C LEU A 196 11.63 13.07 6.40
N ASP A 197 12.38 13.06 5.30
CA ASP A 197 12.06 12.23 4.15
C ASP A 197 12.08 10.74 4.55
N GLY A 198 10.95 10.06 4.32
CA GLY A 198 10.75 8.66 4.69
C GLY A 198 10.13 8.42 6.08
N MET A 199 9.85 9.49 6.83
CA MET A 199 9.10 9.44 8.09
C MET A 199 7.59 9.38 7.81
N ASP A 200 6.90 8.41 8.41
CA ASP A 200 5.44 8.33 8.42
C ASP A 200 4.90 8.55 9.84
N THR A 201 3.62 8.93 9.97
CA THR A 201 3.00 9.28 11.26
C THR A 201 2.94 8.09 12.22
N SER A 202 2.76 6.88 11.69
CA SER A 202 2.77 5.63 12.45
C SER A 202 4.17 5.33 13.02
N LEU A 203 5.22 5.53 12.22
CA LEU A 203 6.61 5.35 12.60
C LEU A 203 7.00 6.38 13.65
N ALA A 204 6.64 7.65 13.44
CA ALA A 204 6.87 8.72 14.43
C ALA A 204 6.19 8.41 15.78
N ALA A 205 4.96 7.89 15.77
CA ALA A 205 4.26 7.47 16.98
C ALA A 205 4.98 6.30 17.69
N LYS A 206 5.48 5.30 16.95
CA LYS A 206 6.27 4.19 17.52
C LYS A 206 7.59 4.67 18.13
N LEU A 207 8.28 5.60 17.45
CA LEU A 207 9.51 6.21 17.96
C LEU A 207 9.24 7.01 19.23
N ALA A 208 8.17 7.80 19.24
CA ALA A 208 7.75 8.58 20.40
C ALA A 208 7.40 7.71 21.60
N ALA A 209 6.72 6.57 21.38
CA ALA A 209 6.45 5.57 22.41
C ALA A 209 7.75 4.94 22.95
N GLY A 210 8.76 4.78 22.10
CA GLY A 210 10.12 4.38 22.46
C GLY A 210 10.97 5.49 23.10
N GLY A 211 10.41 6.68 23.33
CA GLY A 211 11.11 7.83 23.93
C GLY A 211 11.92 8.68 22.94
N VAL A 212 11.90 8.35 21.66
CA VAL A 212 12.63 9.04 20.59
C VAL A 212 11.71 10.12 20.01
N LYS A 213 11.78 11.32 20.58
CA LYS A 213 10.87 12.43 20.24
C LYS A 213 11.48 13.53 19.39
N THR A 214 12.80 13.59 19.26
CA THR A 214 13.49 14.67 18.53
C THR A 214 14.32 14.13 17.37
N ARG A 215 14.62 15.00 16.39
CA ARG A 215 15.53 14.64 15.29
C ARG A 215 16.90 14.19 15.83
N ASP A 216 17.42 14.86 16.85
CA ASP A 216 18.70 14.51 17.48
C ASP A 216 18.66 13.14 18.15
N ALA A 217 17.57 12.84 18.87
CA ALA A 217 17.39 11.53 19.50
C ALA A 217 17.36 10.40 18.46
N LEU A 218 16.77 10.65 17.28
CA LEU A 218 16.80 9.70 16.16
C LEU A 218 18.21 9.59 15.55
N ALA A 219 18.93 10.71 15.44
CA ALA A 219 20.28 10.75 14.89
C ALA A 219 21.30 9.99 15.77
N ASP A 220 21.08 9.94 17.09
CA ASP A 220 21.95 9.24 18.04
C ASP A 220 21.78 7.71 18.04
N LEU A 221 20.67 7.20 17.50
CA LEU A 221 20.41 5.75 17.48
C LEU A 221 21.36 4.99 16.54
N ALA A 222 21.63 3.74 16.90
CA ALA A 222 22.20 2.77 15.99
C ALA A 222 21.14 2.20 15.03
N VAL A 223 21.58 1.67 13.88
CA VAL A 223 20.68 1.07 12.87
C VAL A 223 19.91 -0.11 13.46
N ASP A 224 20.59 -0.95 14.25
CA ASP A 224 19.99 -2.13 14.88
C ASP A 224 18.96 -1.73 15.95
N GLU A 225 19.25 -0.70 16.75
CA GLU A 225 18.32 -0.18 17.77
C GLU A 225 17.05 0.39 17.15
N LEU A 226 17.18 1.15 16.05
CA LEU A 226 16.04 1.70 15.34
C LEU A 226 15.21 0.59 14.67
N ALA A 227 15.87 -0.41 14.08
CA ALA A 227 15.19 -1.54 13.45
C ALA A 227 14.40 -2.36 14.48
N GLU A 228 14.96 -2.61 15.66
CA GLU A 228 14.28 -3.30 16.76
C GLU A 228 13.10 -2.50 17.32
N LEU A 229 13.28 -1.19 17.52
CA LEU A 229 12.26 -0.33 18.12
C LEU A 229 11.04 -0.12 17.21
N SER A 230 11.28 0.00 15.90
CA SER A 230 10.24 0.37 14.94
C SER A 230 9.76 -0.77 14.04
N GLY A 231 10.50 -1.87 13.99
CA GLY A 231 10.22 -3.03 13.14
C GLY A 231 10.47 -2.79 11.65
N ILE A 232 11.26 -1.77 11.29
CA ILE A 232 11.61 -1.47 9.90
C ILE A 232 12.89 -2.19 9.48
N GLU A 233 13.05 -2.37 8.16
CA GLU A 233 14.25 -2.99 7.59
C GLU A 233 15.50 -2.12 7.85
N ALA A 234 16.65 -2.77 8.06
CA ALA A 234 17.92 -2.13 8.38
C ALA A 234 18.34 -1.03 7.37
N GLU A 235 18.06 -1.23 6.07
CA GLU A 235 18.42 -0.22 5.06
C GLU A 235 17.53 1.03 5.17
N ARG A 236 16.23 0.86 5.48
CA ARG A 236 15.31 1.98 5.75
C ARG A 236 15.69 2.71 7.04
N ALA A 237 16.03 1.97 8.10
CA ALA A 237 16.52 2.53 9.36
C ALA A 237 17.78 3.37 9.16
N LYS A 238 18.76 2.85 8.42
CA LYS A 238 19.98 3.57 8.06
C LYS A 238 19.68 4.85 7.28
N GLY A 239 18.80 4.80 6.28
CA GLY A 239 18.39 5.97 5.52
C GLY A 239 17.80 7.08 6.40
N LEU A 240 16.91 6.71 7.33
CA LEU A 240 16.29 7.64 8.28
C LEU A 240 17.30 8.24 9.26
N ILE A 241 18.22 7.45 9.81
CA ILE A 241 19.28 7.95 10.70
C ILE A 241 20.19 8.93 9.95
N MET A 242 20.55 8.61 8.70
CA MET A 242 21.36 9.53 7.88
C MET A 242 20.63 10.82 7.55
N ALA A 243 19.33 10.75 7.22
CA ALA A 243 18.49 11.93 7.02
C ALA A 243 18.38 12.77 8.31
N ALA A 244 18.22 12.11 9.46
CA ALA A 244 18.20 12.74 10.76
C ALA A 244 19.53 13.40 11.13
N ARG A 245 20.69 12.89 10.66
CA ARG A 245 22.03 13.48 10.89
C ARG A 245 22.38 14.61 9.91
N ALA A 246 21.60 14.79 8.84
CA ALA A 246 21.94 15.71 7.76
C ALA A 246 22.08 17.17 8.23
N HIS A 247 21.38 17.57 9.29
CA HIS A 247 21.47 18.93 9.85
C HIS A 247 22.81 19.21 10.53
N TRP A 248 23.42 18.22 11.22
CA TRP A 248 24.75 18.38 11.82
C TRP A 248 25.82 18.64 10.74
N PHE A 249 25.68 18.01 9.57
CA PHE A 249 26.57 18.26 8.43
C PHE A 249 26.31 19.61 7.74
N ALA A 250 25.09 20.14 7.81
CA ALA A 250 24.77 21.47 7.32
C ALA A 250 25.30 22.58 8.25
N GLU A 251 25.25 22.38 9.57
CA GLU A 251 25.83 23.29 10.56
C GLU A 251 27.37 23.29 10.54
N ASP A 252 28.02 22.14 10.37
CA ASP A 252 29.48 22.05 10.23
C ASP A 252 29.99 22.76 8.96
N ALA A 253 29.23 22.67 7.86
CA ALA A 253 29.55 23.40 6.63
C ALA A 253 29.45 24.93 6.82
N ALA A 254 28.41 25.39 7.52
CA ALA A 254 28.22 26.81 7.85
C ALA A 254 29.25 27.34 8.86
N ALA A 255 29.59 26.53 9.87
CA ALA A 255 30.61 26.86 10.87
C ALA A 255 32.02 26.92 10.26
N SER A 256 32.35 26.02 9.32
CA SER A 256 33.64 26.05 8.62
C SER A 256 33.79 27.27 7.69
N ALA A 257 32.69 27.77 7.11
CA ALA A 257 32.69 28.95 6.23
C ALA A 257 32.91 30.27 7.00
N ALA A 258 32.52 30.34 8.28
CA ALA A 258 32.66 31.53 9.11
C ALA A 258 34.08 31.75 9.69
N VAL A 259 34.97 30.75 9.59
CA VAL A 259 36.32 30.77 10.22
C VAL A 259 37.43 31.15 9.22
N THR A 260 37.15 31.87 8.13
CA THR A 260 38.21 32.49 7.31
C THR A 260 38.45 33.95 7.72
N PRO A 261 39.50 34.29 8.50
CA PRO A 261 39.87 35.67 8.75
C PRO A 261 40.71 36.16 7.56
N LYS A 262 40.12 37.13 6.86
CA LYS A 262 40.75 38.30 6.23
C LYS A 262 42.24 38.52 6.57
N GLU A 263 43.17 38.01 5.76
CA GLU A 263 44.54 38.54 5.66
C GLU A 263 45.14 38.24 4.26
N ALA A 264 45.03 39.22 3.37
CA ALA A 264 45.95 39.41 2.23
C ALA A 264 45.80 40.88 1.78
N GLN A 265 46.63 41.75 2.37
CA GLN A 265 47.10 42.99 1.77
C GLN A 265 48.59 42.85 1.51
#